data_AF-A0AAJ2NX07-F1
#
_entry.id   AF-A0AAJ2NX07-F1
#
_cell.length_a   1.000
_cell.length_b   1.000
_cell.length_c   1.000
_cell.angle_alpha   90.00
_cell.angle_beta   90.00
_cell.angle_gamma   90.00
#
_symmetry.space_group_name_H-M   'P 1'
#
loop_
_entity.id
_entity.type
_entity.pdbx_description
1 polymer ?
#
loop_
_entity_poly.entity_id
_entity_poly.type
_entity_poly.pdbx_seq_one_letter_code
_entity_poly.pdbx_strand_id
1 'polypeptide(L)'
;MPPVEAPWRNDGPFLNGTGISAIMATGSRWGSTFDEVRTEGGTVVGHMRTLRLLTDAEAGFAATNGWDALVDAAGSVDALLDVTRESTVASGGASGLPVFLSKLHAQHPPRWVTFVGDSIESVTGLESEEYMDDAANHEIWDVCSFTDRFRWGADFLAVARPGDTALFTDTSGVYELEVD
;
A
#
# COMPACT_ATOMS: atom_id res chain seq x y z
N MET A 1 21.40 -2.91 -13.34
CA MET A 1 21.11 -3.91 -12.29
C MET A 1 19.91 -3.38 -11.52
N PRO A 2 18.82 -4.15 -11.33
CA PRO A 2 17.73 -3.68 -10.50
C PRO A 2 18.29 -3.34 -9.11
N PRO A 3 17.87 -2.22 -8.49
CA PRO A 3 18.34 -1.85 -7.17
C PRO A 3 17.97 -2.95 -6.15
N VAL A 4 18.94 -3.32 -5.31
CA VAL A 4 18.74 -4.31 -4.24
C VAL A 4 17.88 -3.66 -3.16
N GLU A 5 16.93 -4.42 -2.61
CA GLU A 5 16.01 -3.98 -1.55
C GLU A 5 15.11 -2.79 -1.91
N ALA A 6 14.99 -2.49 -3.21
CA ALA A 6 14.03 -1.54 -3.74
C ALA A 6 12.96 -2.31 -4.53
N PRO A 7 11.71 -2.37 -4.03
CA PRO A 7 10.62 -3.03 -4.73
C PRO A 7 10.29 -2.36 -6.06
N TRP A 8 10.04 -3.17 -7.09
CA TRP A 8 9.37 -2.76 -8.32
C TRP A 8 7.93 -3.26 -8.27
N ARG A 9 6.98 -2.33 -8.43
CA ARG A 9 5.54 -2.58 -8.33
C ARG A 9 4.91 -2.50 -9.72
N ASN A 10 3.90 -3.33 -9.96
CA ASN A 10 3.12 -3.37 -11.18
C ASN A 10 1.65 -3.11 -10.84
N ASP A 11 0.90 -2.54 -11.78
CA ASP A 11 -0.51 -2.17 -11.56
C ASP A 11 -1.42 -3.40 -11.38
N GLY A 12 -0.96 -4.58 -11.83
CA GLY A 12 -1.67 -5.84 -11.68
C GLY A 12 -0.76 -7.01 -11.29
N PRO A 13 -1.34 -8.15 -10.89
CA PRO A 13 -0.57 -9.32 -10.48
C PRO A 13 0.31 -9.88 -11.61
N PHE A 14 1.52 -10.32 -11.27
CA PHE A 14 2.40 -11.07 -12.17
C PHE A 14 1.90 -12.49 -12.41
N LEU A 15 1.19 -13.07 -11.43
CA LEU A 15 0.64 -14.42 -11.49
C LEU A 15 -0.89 -14.34 -11.42
N ASN A 16 -1.55 -14.92 -12.43
CA ASN A 16 -3.01 -14.93 -12.52
C ASN A 16 -3.64 -15.56 -11.27
N GLY A 17 -4.64 -14.87 -10.70
CA GLY A 17 -5.38 -15.35 -9.53
C GLY A 17 -4.65 -15.19 -8.20
N THR A 18 -3.57 -14.40 -8.14
CA THR A 18 -2.83 -14.11 -6.89
C THR A 18 -2.80 -12.61 -6.58
N GLY A 19 -2.43 -12.26 -5.36
CA GLY A 19 -2.15 -10.87 -4.96
C GLY A 19 -0.73 -10.39 -5.26
N ILE A 20 0.09 -11.18 -5.96
CA ILE A 20 1.51 -10.90 -6.19
C ILE A 20 1.68 -9.90 -7.35
N SER A 21 1.86 -8.62 -7.03
CA SER A 21 2.01 -7.53 -8.00
C SER A 21 3.34 -6.78 -7.89
N ALA A 22 4.24 -7.21 -6.99
CA ALA A 22 5.53 -6.58 -6.81
C ALA A 22 6.68 -7.60 -6.77
N ILE A 23 7.87 -7.17 -7.20
CA ILE A 23 9.11 -7.93 -7.06
C ILE A 23 10.19 -7.10 -6.39
N MET A 24 11.08 -7.75 -5.64
CA MET A 24 12.25 -7.11 -5.03
C MET A 24 13.47 -8.02 -5.12
N ALA A 25 14.64 -7.46 -5.43
CA ALA A 25 15.90 -8.22 -5.41
C ALA A 25 16.52 -8.19 -4.02
N THR A 26 16.91 -9.34 -3.48
CA THR A 26 17.53 -9.49 -2.14
C THR A 26 18.69 -10.49 -2.20
N GLY A 27 19.44 -10.64 -1.10
CA GLY A 27 20.30 -11.80 -0.87
C GLY A 27 19.49 -13.09 -0.72
N SER A 28 20.13 -14.23 -0.94
CA SER A 28 19.49 -15.53 -0.71
C SER A 28 19.47 -15.90 0.77
N ARG A 29 18.62 -16.87 1.11
CA ARG A 29 18.58 -17.47 2.46
C ARG A 29 19.84 -18.28 2.80
N TRP A 30 20.73 -18.51 1.83
CA TRP A 30 21.96 -19.31 2.02
C TRP A 30 23.19 -18.46 2.33
N GLY A 31 23.04 -17.13 2.34
CA GLY A 31 24.08 -16.19 2.75
C GLY A 31 25.07 -15.83 1.63
N SER A 32 25.95 -14.87 1.94
CA SER A 32 26.83 -14.22 0.96
C SER A 32 27.77 -15.18 0.24
N THR A 33 28.22 -16.26 0.90
CA THR A 33 29.10 -17.26 0.28
C THR A 33 28.41 -17.99 -0.87
N PHE A 34 27.10 -18.17 -0.80
CA PHE A 34 26.30 -18.72 -1.91
C PHE A 34 25.98 -17.65 -2.95
N ASP A 35 25.75 -16.41 -2.51
CA ASP A 35 25.37 -15.30 -3.39
C ASP A 35 26.53 -14.73 -4.21
N GLU A 36 27.76 -15.07 -3.89
CA GLU A 36 28.94 -14.55 -4.58
C GLU A 36 29.50 -15.56 -5.58
N VAL A 37 29.57 -15.16 -6.84
CA VAL A 37 30.27 -15.92 -7.87
C VAL A 37 31.74 -15.55 -7.78
N ARG A 38 32.60 -16.53 -7.52
CA ARG A 38 34.04 -16.33 -7.33
C ARG A 38 34.85 -17.07 -8.38
N THR A 39 35.99 -16.51 -8.76
CA THR A 39 37.01 -17.23 -9.55
C THR A 39 37.66 -18.33 -8.72
N GLU A 40 38.44 -19.19 -9.36
CA GLU A 40 39.26 -20.21 -8.69
C GLU A 40 40.22 -19.60 -7.66
N GLY A 41 40.71 -18.39 -7.89
CA GLY A 41 41.56 -17.63 -6.96
C GLY A 41 40.80 -16.91 -5.82
N GLY A 42 39.48 -17.08 -5.72
CA GLY A 42 38.65 -16.52 -4.67
C GLY A 42 38.14 -15.09 -4.91
N THR A 43 38.49 -14.44 -6.03
CA THR A 43 38.02 -13.09 -6.36
C THR A 43 36.54 -13.11 -6.75
N VAL A 44 35.72 -12.23 -6.15
CA VAL A 44 34.30 -12.08 -6.52
C VAL A 44 34.19 -11.44 -7.90
N VAL A 45 33.46 -12.10 -8.81
CA VAL A 45 33.21 -11.67 -10.20
C VAL A 45 31.73 -11.44 -10.50
N GLY A 46 30.85 -11.75 -9.56
CA GLY A 46 29.42 -11.51 -9.72
C GLY A 46 28.64 -11.78 -8.45
N HIS A 47 27.38 -11.37 -8.47
CA HIS A 47 26.43 -11.63 -7.40
C HIS A 47 25.19 -12.31 -7.96
N MET A 48 24.79 -13.40 -7.34
CA MET A 48 23.47 -14.00 -7.47
C MET A 48 22.52 -13.23 -6.54
N ARG A 49 21.33 -12.91 -7.06
CA ARG A 49 20.26 -12.25 -6.30
C ARG A 49 19.01 -13.10 -6.34
N THR A 50 18.26 -13.09 -5.26
CA THR A 50 16.94 -13.73 -5.19
C THR A 50 15.87 -12.70 -5.47
N LEU A 51 15.03 -12.97 -6.47
CA LEU A 51 13.80 -12.22 -6.69
C LEU A 51 12.74 -12.69 -5.71
N ARG A 52 12.23 -11.76 -4.91
CA ARG A 52 11.12 -11.96 -3.98
C ARG A 52 9.84 -11.53 -4.65
N LEU A 53 8.83 -12.40 -4.60
CA LEU A 53 7.49 -12.14 -5.08
C LEU A 53 6.66 -11.62 -3.90
N LEU A 54 6.19 -10.38 -4.02
CA LEU A 54 5.52 -9.66 -2.95
C LEU A 54 4.11 -9.25 -3.37
N THR A 55 3.21 -9.21 -2.41
CA THR A 55 2.00 -8.41 -2.57
C THR A 55 2.35 -6.93 -2.57
N ASP A 56 1.43 -6.09 -3.05
CA ASP A 56 1.62 -4.64 -3.06
C ASP A 56 1.87 -4.06 -1.66
N ALA A 57 1.12 -4.56 -0.68
CA ALA A 57 1.25 -4.25 0.74
C ALA A 57 2.66 -4.54 1.30
N GLU A 58 3.15 -5.76 1.05
CA GLU A 58 4.48 -6.19 1.48
C GLU A 58 5.57 -5.35 0.80
N ALA A 59 5.38 -4.99 -0.46
CA ALA A 59 6.31 -4.11 -1.18
C ALA A 59 6.33 -2.69 -0.59
N GLY A 60 5.18 -2.09 -0.31
CA GLY A 60 5.10 -0.80 0.38
C GLY A 60 5.79 -0.85 1.74
N PHE A 61 5.49 -1.88 2.54
CA PHE A 61 6.11 -2.08 3.84
C PHE A 61 7.64 -2.23 3.74
N ALA A 62 8.13 -3.05 2.82
CA ALA A 62 9.57 -3.26 2.62
C ALA A 62 10.29 -2.01 2.11
N ALA A 63 9.65 -1.20 1.26
CA ALA A 63 10.23 0.06 0.80
C ALA A 63 10.45 1.06 1.95
N THR A 64 9.56 1.05 2.95
CA THR A 64 9.65 1.93 4.12
C THR A 64 10.55 1.37 5.23
N ASN A 65 10.44 0.08 5.53
CA ASN A 65 11.02 -0.53 6.72
C ASN A 65 12.21 -1.48 6.43
N GLY A 66 12.46 -1.79 5.16
CA GLY A 66 13.47 -2.75 4.72
C GLY A 66 12.98 -4.20 4.68
N TRP A 67 13.79 -5.05 4.04
CA TRP A 67 13.48 -6.48 3.86
C TRP A 67 13.45 -7.26 5.17
N ASP A 68 14.41 -7.03 6.07
CA ASP A 68 14.51 -7.79 7.32
C ASP A 68 13.28 -7.55 8.21
N ALA A 69 12.78 -6.31 8.26
CA ALA A 69 11.55 -5.99 8.98
C ALA A 69 10.32 -6.71 8.40
N LEU A 70 10.26 -6.87 7.08
CA LEU A 70 9.18 -7.64 6.44
C LEU A 70 9.28 -9.13 6.79
N VAL A 71 10.50 -9.69 6.80
CA VAL A 71 10.73 -11.09 7.20
C VAL A 71 10.31 -11.32 8.65
N ASP A 72 10.65 -10.40 9.55
CA ASP A 72 10.24 -10.45 10.95
C ASP A 72 8.71 -10.37 11.10
N ALA A 73 8.05 -9.47 10.37
CA ALA A 73 6.59 -9.35 10.37
C ALA A 73 5.91 -10.62 9.83
N ALA A 74 6.48 -11.25 8.80
CA ALA A 74 6.02 -12.52 8.26
C ALA A 74 6.37 -13.72 9.16
N GLY A 75 7.20 -13.53 10.19
CA GLY A 75 7.71 -14.56 11.09
C GLY A 75 8.81 -15.45 10.48
N SER A 76 8.90 -15.56 9.15
CA SER A 76 10.03 -16.19 8.46
C SER A 76 10.02 -15.89 6.96
N VAL A 77 11.16 -16.07 6.29
CA VAL A 77 11.25 -16.03 4.82
C VAL A 77 10.37 -17.10 4.17
N ASP A 78 10.17 -18.24 4.82
CA ASP A 78 9.41 -19.36 4.27
C ASP A 78 7.91 -19.03 4.15
N ALA A 79 7.40 -18.15 5.03
CA ALA A 79 6.04 -17.62 4.93
C ALA A 79 5.81 -16.77 3.67
N LEU A 80 6.88 -16.30 3.01
CA LEU A 80 6.83 -15.50 1.78
C LEU A 80 7.01 -16.33 0.50
N LEU A 81 7.10 -17.66 0.60
CA LEU A 81 7.30 -18.54 -0.57
C LEU A 81 5.99 -18.95 -1.25
N ASP A 82 4.89 -19.01 -0.50
CA ASP A 82 3.58 -19.29 -1.07
C ASP A 82 3.07 -18.05 -1.81
N VAL A 83 2.92 -18.16 -3.12
CA VAL A 83 2.43 -17.07 -3.99
C VAL A 83 0.91 -16.89 -3.91
N THR A 84 0.20 -17.85 -3.31
CA THR A 84 -1.25 -17.78 -3.09
C THR A 84 -1.60 -17.21 -1.73
N ARG A 85 -0.60 -16.87 -0.91
CA ARG A 85 -0.79 -16.26 0.41
C ARG A 85 -1.52 -14.92 0.31
N GLU A 86 -2.24 -14.58 1.38
CA GLU A 86 -2.57 -13.19 1.68
C GLU A 86 -1.33 -12.46 2.20
N SER A 87 -1.37 -11.12 2.16
CA SER A 87 -0.27 -10.29 2.64
C SER A 87 0.07 -10.62 4.10
N THR A 88 1.36 -10.78 4.38
CA THR A 88 1.86 -11.04 5.76
C THR A 88 1.93 -9.79 6.63
N VAL A 89 1.81 -8.62 6.01
CA VAL A 89 1.66 -7.33 6.69
C VAL A 89 0.28 -6.80 6.41
N ALA A 90 -0.25 -5.99 7.32
CA ALA A 90 -1.39 -5.15 6.99
C ALA A 90 -1.04 -4.39 5.71
N SER A 91 -1.99 -4.35 4.77
CA SER A 91 -1.90 -3.42 3.64
C SER A 91 -1.43 -2.09 4.17
N GLY A 92 -0.37 -1.55 3.58
CA GLY A 92 -0.09 -0.13 3.67
C GLY A 92 -1.24 0.56 2.97
N GLY A 93 -2.40 0.59 3.61
CA GLY A 93 -3.50 1.45 3.23
C GLY A 93 -3.02 2.89 3.26
N ALA A 94 -3.91 3.83 3.02
CA ALA A 94 -3.56 5.21 2.69
C ALA A 94 -2.88 6.03 3.83
N SER A 95 -2.40 5.36 4.89
CA SER A 95 -1.57 5.90 5.97
C SER A 95 -0.42 6.77 5.46
N GLY A 96 -0.33 7.98 6.02
CA GLY A 96 0.70 8.97 5.67
C GLY A 96 0.40 9.79 4.42
N LEU A 97 -0.69 9.52 3.71
CA LEU A 97 -1.15 10.32 2.58
C LEU A 97 -1.97 11.53 3.04
N PRO A 98 -1.96 12.64 2.28
CA PRO A 98 -2.88 13.75 2.52
C PRO A 98 -4.32 13.32 2.21
N VAL A 99 -5.25 13.78 3.05
CA VAL A 99 -6.69 13.70 2.83
C VAL A 99 -7.18 15.07 2.39
N PHE A 100 -7.59 15.19 1.13
CA PHE A 100 -8.34 16.34 0.64
C PHE A 100 -9.80 16.13 0.99
N LEU A 101 -10.37 17.04 1.77
CA LEU A 101 -11.73 16.90 2.26
C LEU A 101 -12.54 18.17 2.06
N SER A 102 -13.81 17.99 1.75
CA SER A 102 -14.80 19.07 1.65
C SER A 102 -15.01 19.73 3.02
N LYS A 103 -15.06 21.07 3.06
CA LYS A 103 -15.41 21.81 4.29
C LYS A 103 -16.84 21.53 4.77
N LEU A 104 -17.72 20.96 3.94
CA LEU A 104 -19.04 20.50 4.37
C LEU A 104 -18.96 19.41 5.46
N HIS A 105 -17.80 18.76 5.61
CA HIS A 105 -17.54 17.84 6.71
C HIS A 105 -17.63 18.45 8.11
N ALA A 106 -17.63 19.78 8.21
CA ALA A 106 -17.98 20.49 9.44
C ALA A 106 -19.37 20.09 9.98
N GLN A 107 -20.31 19.77 9.09
CA GLN A 107 -21.71 19.51 9.41
C GLN A 107 -22.20 18.13 8.95
N HIS A 108 -21.51 17.50 8.00
CA HIS A 108 -21.96 16.24 7.38
C HIS A 108 -20.87 15.16 7.44
N PRO A 109 -21.22 13.89 7.70
CA PRO A 109 -20.25 12.80 7.67
C PRO A 109 -19.71 12.55 6.24
N PRO A 110 -18.51 11.96 6.11
CA PRO A 110 -18.05 11.34 4.87
C PRO A 110 -19.10 10.41 4.28
N ARG A 111 -19.33 10.58 2.98
CA ARG A 111 -20.20 9.71 2.18
C ARG A 111 -19.40 8.94 1.14
N TRP A 112 -18.50 9.62 0.44
CA TRP A 112 -17.51 8.97 -0.42
C TRP A 112 -16.11 9.26 0.10
N VAL A 113 -15.29 8.21 0.17
CA VAL A 113 -13.87 8.29 0.47
C VAL A 113 -13.13 7.51 -0.61
N THR A 114 -12.31 8.19 -1.40
CA THR A 114 -11.61 7.62 -2.55
C THR A 114 -10.12 7.65 -2.31
N PHE A 115 -9.43 6.54 -2.57
CA PHE A 115 -7.98 6.51 -2.60
C PHE A 115 -7.50 6.74 -4.05
N VAL A 116 -7.06 7.95 -4.36
CA VAL A 116 -6.66 8.36 -5.73
C VAL A 116 -5.24 7.87 -6.10
N GLY A 117 -4.48 7.41 -5.10
CA GLY A 117 -3.18 6.74 -5.27
C GLY A 117 -2.03 7.47 -4.59
N ASP A 118 -1.99 8.80 -4.67
CA ASP A 118 -1.05 9.66 -3.93
C ASP A 118 -1.73 10.48 -2.82
N SER A 119 -3.06 10.39 -2.76
CA SER A 119 -3.91 11.17 -1.87
C SER A 119 -5.23 10.43 -1.64
N ILE A 120 -5.95 10.87 -0.60
CA ILE A 120 -7.32 10.45 -0.33
C ILE A 120 -8.22 11.65 -0.57
N GLU A 121 -9.36 11.43 -1.21
CA GLU A 121 -10.41 12.44 -1.35
C GLU A 121 -11.63 12.03 -0.51
N SER A 122 -12.24 12.98 0.18
CA SER A 122 -13.46 12.75 0.95
C SER A 122 -14.50 13.85 0.72
N VAL A 123 -15.70 13.40 0.34
CA VAL A 123 -16.85 14.27 0.04
C VAL A 123 -18.12 13.78 0.73
N THR A 124 -19.06 14.70 0.90
CA THR A 124 -20.35 14.46 1.58
C THR A 124 -21.47 14.04 0.63
N GLY A 125 -21.33 14.33 -0.67
CA GLY A 125 -22.40 14.17 -1.66
C GLY A 125 -23.31 15.37 -1.84
N LEU A 126 -23.08 16.43 -1.05
CA LEU A 126 -23.88 17.66 -1.08
C LEU A 126 -23.16 18.77 -1.83
N GLU A 127 -21.92 18.52 -2.25
CA GLU A 127 -21.12 19.42 -3.07
C GLU A 127 -21.71 19.52 -4.49
N SER A 128 -21.81 20.73 -5.01
CA SER A 128 -22.05 20.97 -6.44
C SER A 128 -20.73 21.00 -7.20
N GLU A 129 -20.79 20.88 -8.52
CA GLU A 129 -19.60 21.02 -9.40
C GLU A 129 -18.88 22.37 -9.17
N GLU A 130 -19.64 23.47 -9.13
CA GLU A 130 -19.11 24.80 -8.81
C GLU A 130 -18.44 24.89 -7.42
N TYR A 131 -18.91 24.09 -6.45
CA TYR A 131 -18.31 24.01 -5.12
C TYR A 131 -16.98 23.27 -5.15
N MET A 132 -16.94 22.15 -5.88
CA MET A 132 -15.74 21.31 -6.06
C MET A 132 -14.64 22.03 -6.84
N ASP A 133 -15.00 22.91 -7.78
CA ASP A 133 -14.03 23.67 -8.57
C ASP A 133 -13.31 24.78 -7.78
N ASP A 134 -13.83 25.18 -6.61
CA ASP A 134 -13.21 26.19 -5.77
C ASP A 134 -12.31 25.56 -4.70
N ALA A 135 -10.99 25.72 -4.86
CA ALA A 135 -9.99 25.25 -3.91
C ALA A 135 -10.19 25.80 -2.48
N ALA A 136 -10.83 26.96 -2.30
CA ALA A 136 -11.12 27.52 -0.98
C ALA A 136 -12.14 26.70 -0.17
N ASN A 137 -12.89 25.82 -0.83
CA ASN A 137 -13.88 24.93 -0.21
C ASN A 137 -13.30 23.63 0.35
N HIS A 138 -12.00 23.41 0.15
CA HIS A 138 -11.32 22.17 0.55
C HIS A 138 -10.35 22.43 1.70
N GLU A 139 -10.10 21.39 2.49
CA GLU A 139 -9.06 21.34 3.50
C GLU A 139 -8.14 20.14 3.22
N ILE A 140 -6.93 20.18 3.79
CA ILE A 140 -5.96 19.08 3.71
C ILE A 140 -5.64 18.64 5.13
N TRP A 141 -5.96 17.39 5.44
CA TRP A 141 -5.65 16.76 6.71
C TRP A 141 -4.72 15.57 6.51
N ASP A 142 -4.12 15.05 7.57
CA ASP A 142 -3.49 13.74 7.57
C ASP A 142 -4.53 12.64 7.91
N VAL A 143 -4.20 11.39 7.56
CA VAL A 143 -5.07 10.23 7.82
C VAL A 143 -5.40 10.04 9.30
N CYS A 144 -4.48 10.34 10.21
CA CYS A 144 -4.74 10.20 11.65
C CYS A 144 -5.79 11.22 12.10
N SER A 145 -5.64 12.49 11.73
CA SER A 145 -6.63 13.55 12.02
C SER A 145 -8.00 13.23 11.42
N PHE A 146 -8.04 12.68 10.20
CA PHE A 146 -9.28 12.27 9.55
C PHE A 146 -9.96 11.11 10.28
N THR A 147 -9.22 10.04 10.57
CA THR A 147 -9.75 8.85 11.25
C THR A 147 -10.05 9.09 12.73
N ASP A 148 -9.39 10.04 13.38
CA ASP A 148 -9.75 10.48 14.74
C ASP A 148 -11.16 11.08 14.79
N ARG A 149 -11.51 11.87 13.76
CA ARG A 149 -12.84 12.49 13.62
C ARG A 149 -13.89 11.51 13.07
N PHE A 150 -13.53 10.76 12.03
CA PHE A 150 -14.41 9.86 11.29
C PHE A 150 -13.93 8.42 11.44
N ARG A 151 -13.98 7.91 12.68
CA ARG A 151 -13.41 6.60 13.05
C ARG A 151 -13.86 5.44 12.18
N TRP A 152 -15.09 5.51 11.67
CA TRP A 152 -15.68 4.48 10.83
C TRP A 152 -15.05 4.38 9.43
N GLY A 153 -14.26 5.38 9.00
CA GLY A 153 -13.48 5.32 7.76
C GLY A 153 -12.13 4.62 7.90
N ALA A 154 -11.71 4.28 9.12
CA ALA A 154 -10.38 3.70 9.37
C ALA A 154 -10.21 2.32 8.72
N ASP A 155 -11.25 1.48 8.76
CA ASP A 155 -11.20 0.13 8.20
C ASP A 155 -10.98 0.15 6.69
N PHE A 156 -11.70 1.02 5.98
CA PHE A 156 -11.47 1.24 4.55
C PHE A 156 -10.04 1.72 4.29
N LEU A 157 -9.61 2.78 4.98
CA LEU A 157 -8.29 3.39 4.74
C LEU A 157 -7.13 2.46 5.09
N ALA A 158 -7.34 1.43 5.92
CA ALA A 158 -6.34 0.41 6.22
C ALA A 158 -6.13 -0.59 5.07
N VAL A 159 -7.14 -0.79 4.21
CA VAL A 159 -7.12 -1.83 3.17
C VAL A 159 -7.27 -1.32 1.75
N ALA A 160 -7.64 -0.06 1.58
CA ALA A 160 -7.87 0.58 0.28
C ALA A 160 -6.63 0.50 -0.62
N ARG A 161 -6.89 0.31 -1.91
CA ARG A 161 -5.92 0.41 -3.00
C ARG A 161 -6.18 1.66 -3.83
N PRO A 162 -5.18 2.17 -4.58
CA PRO A 162 -5.41 3.23 -5.55
C PRO A 162 -6.56 2.86 -6.51
N GLY A 163 -7.53 3.77 -6.68
CA GLY A 163 -8.76 3.58 -7.45
C GLY A 163 -9.97 3.11 -6.62
N ASP A 164 -9.78 2.62 -5.40
CA ASP A 164 -10.88 2.19 -4.56
C ASP A 164 -11.66 3.40 -4.02
N THR A 165 -12.99 3.30 -4.05
CA THR A 165 -13.91 4.26 -3.43
C THR A 165 -14.83 3.55 -2.45
N ALA A 166 -14.87 4.01 -1.19
CA ALA A 166 -15.86 3.58 -0.22
C ALA A 166 -17.07 4.52 -0.18
N LEU A 167 -18.24 3.96 -0.43
CA LEU A 167 -19.54 4.60 -0.21
C LEU A 167 -20.09 4.23 1.18
N PHE A 168 -20.16 5.21 2.07
CA PHE A 168 -20.78 5.10 3.38
C PHE A 168 -22.22 5.62 3.35
N THR A 169 -23.18 4.80 3.76
CA THR A 169 -24.59 5.21 3.87
C THR A 169 -24.97 5.72 5.26
N ASP A 170 -24.15 5.42 6.25
CA ASP A 170 -24.27 5.89 7.63
C ASP A 170 -22.89 5.95 8.32
N THR A 171 -22.88 6.07 9.65
CA THR A 171 -21.66 6.17 10.48
C THR A 171 -21.28 4.85 11.14
N SER A 172 -21.87 3.73 10.72
CA SER A 172 -21.59 2.40 11.28
C SER A 172 -20.20 1.87 10.88
N GLY A 173 -19.64 2.38 9.78
CA GLY A 173 -18.40 1.88 9.17
C GLY A 173 -18.61 0.82 8.12
N VAL A 174 -19.85 0.38 7.90
CA VAL A 174 -20.20 -0.42 6.74
C VAL A 174 -20.16 0.47 5.50
N TYR A 175 -19.40 0.04 4.49
CA TYR A 175 -19.32 0.70 3.20
C TYR A 175 -19.54 -0.28 2.05
N GLU A 176 -20.01 0.25 0.93
CA GLU A 176 -19.99 -0.42 -0.37
C GLU A 176 -18.73 0.01 -1.11
N LEU A 177 -18.02 -0.95 -1.72
CA LEU A 177 -16.83 -0.67 -2.51
C LEU A 177 -17.23 -0.40 -3.96
N GLU A 178 -16.93 0.81 -4.43
CA GLU A 178 -17.00 1.20 -5.82
C GLU A 178 -15.58 1.20 -6.40
N VAL A 179 -15.39 0.57 -7.56
CA VAL A 179 -14.12 0.53 -8.29
C VAL A 179 -14.34 1.29 -9.58
N ASP A 180 -13.59 2.36 -9.78
CA ASP A 180 -13.58 3.15 -11.02
C ASP A 180 -12.60 2.58 -12.08
#